data_AF-A0A5K1D5A9-F1
#
_entry.id   AF-A0A5K1D5A9-F1
#
_cell.length_a   1.000
_cell.length_b   1.000
_cell.length_c   1.000
_cell.angle_alpha   90.00
_cell.angle_beta   90.00
_cell.angle_gamma   90.00
#
_symmetry.space_group_name_H-M   'P 1'
#
loop_
_entity.id
_entity.type
_entity.pdbx_description
1 polymer ?
#
loop_
_entity_poly.entity_id
_entity_poly.type
_entity_poly.pdbx_seq_one_letter_code
_entity_poly.pdbx_strand_id
1 'polypeptide(L)' 'AHRKLAREAVRKSLVLLKNGKDPEKPFLPLDKKAKRVLVVGQHANDIGYLCGGWTISWAGSSGRITE' A
#
# COMPACT_ATOMS: atom_id res chain seq x y z
N ALA A 1 3.10 7.58 19.02
CA ALA A 1 3.32 8.82 18.23
C ALA A 1 3.87 8.55 16.83
N HIS A 2 4.92 7.74 16.66
CA HIS A 2 5.65 7.60 15.38
C HIS A 2 4.85 6.98 14.21
N ARG A 3 3.87 6.11 14.47
CA ARG A 3 3.05 5.49 13.39
C ARG A 3 2.29 6.51 12.53
N LYS A 4 1.88 7.66 13.11
CA LYS A 4 1.20 8.72 12.35
C LYS A 4 2.16 9.39 11.35
N LEU A 5 3.40 9.66 11.79
CA LEU A 5 4.45 10.20 10.94
C LEU A 5 4.84 9.21 9.84
N ALA A 6 5.01 7.92 10.18
CA ALA A 6 5.30 6.88 9.20
C ALA A 6 4.19 6.78 8.12
N ARG A 7 2.91 6.84 8.52
CA ARG A 7 1.78 6.87 7.59
C ARG A 7 1.83 8.09 6.65
N GLU A 8 2.24 9.24 7.16
CA GLU A 8 2.42 10.44 6.33
C GLU A 8 3.57 10.26 5.33
N ALA A 9 4.72 9.75 5.79
CA ALA A 9 5.88 9.51 4.94
C ALA A 9 5.55 8.55 3.79
N VAL A 10 4.88 7.42 4.08
CA VAL A 10 4.43 6.46 3.05
C VAL A 10 3.52 7.13 2.03
N ARG A 11 2.55 7.95 2.47
CA ARG A 11 1.66 8.65 1.53
C ARG A 11 2.43 9.62 0.62
N LYS A 12 3.46 10.28 1.14
CA LYS A 12 4.30 11.22 0.36
C LYS A 12 5.30 10.53 -0.56
N SER A 13 5.67 9.27 -0.29
CA SER A 13 6.61 8.52 -1.13
C SER A 13 5.97 7.87 -2.36
N LEU A 14 4.63 7.83 -2.45
CA LEU A 14 3.94 7.23 -3.59
C LEU A 14 4.10 8.08 -4.86
N VAL A 15 4.52 7.44 -5.95
CA VAL A 15 4.63 8.06 -7.28
C VAL A 15 3.47 7.59 -8.16
N LEU A 16 2.66 8.53 -8.65
CA LEU A 16 1.54 8.23 -9.56
C LEU A 16 2.06 8.11 -11.00
N LEU A 17 2.26 6.88 -11.46
CA LEU A 17 2.76 6.61 -12.82
C LEU A 17 1.67 6.66 -13.90
N LYS A 18 0.42 6.36 -13.55
CA LYS A 18 -0.73 6.36 -14.46
C LYS A 18 -2.03 6.55 -13.68
N ASN A 19 -2.97 7.34 -14.20
CA ASN A 19 -4.25 7.62 -13.54
C ASN A 19 -5.47 7.41 -14.45
N GLY A 20 -5.60 6.23 -15.04
CA GLY A 20 -6.64 5.94 -16.03
C GLY A 20 -6.07 5.74 -17.43
N LYS A 21 -6.91 5.24 -18.36
CA LYS A 21 -6.54 5.11 -19.78
C LYS A 21 -6.87 6.38 -20.57
N ASP A 22 -7.90 7.09 -20.14
CA ASP A 22 -8.40 8.33 -20.72
C ASP A 22 -7.92 9.50 -19.84
N PRO A 23 -7.14 10.45 -20.37
CA PRO A 23 -6.64 11.61 -19.62
C PRO A 23 -7.75 12.47 -18.99
N GLU A 24 -8.94 12.49 -19.59
CA GLU A 24 -10.07 13.29 -19.12
C GLU A 24 -10.90 12.59 -18.04
N LYS A 25 -10.61 11.30 -17.78
CA LYS A 25 -11.35 10.47 -16.80
C LYS A 25 -10.39 9.82 -15.80
N PRO A 26 -9.96 10.57 -14.76
CA PRO A 26 -9.03 10.06 -13.76
C PRO A 26 -9.66 8.89 -12.99
N PHE A 27 -8.87 7.84 -12.72
CA PHE A 27 -9.33 6.68 -11.97
C PHE A 27 -9.24 6.89 -10.44
N LEU A 28 -8.19 7.57 -9.98
CA LEU A 28 -7.97 7.95 -8.59
C LEU A 28 -8.33 9.44 -8.39
N PRO A 29 -8.93 9.80 -7.24
CA PRO A 29 -9.20 8.96 -6.07
C PRO A 29 -10.44 8.06 -6.22
N LEU A 30 -10.40 6.88 -5.59
CA LEU A 30 -11.54 5.95 -5.56
C LEU A 30 -12.68 6.48 -4.68
N ASP A 31 -13.92 6.22 -5.09
CA ASP A 31 -15.10 6.51 -4.28
C ASP A 31 -15.17 5.60 -3.05
N LYS A 32 -15.26 6.21 -1.87
CA LYS A 32 -15.41 5.51 -0.58
C LYS A 32 -16.79 4.90 -0.38
N LYS A 33 -17.79 5.29 -1.18
CA LYS A 33 -19.18 4.81 -1.09
C LYS A 33 -19.49 3.66 -2.05
N ALA A 34 -18.47 3.08 -2.68
CA ALA A 34 -18.64 1.91 -3.54
C ALA A 34 -19.33 0.76 -2.78
N LYS A 35 -20.37 0.17 -3.39
CA LYS A 35 -21.18 -0.91 -2.78
C LYS A 35 -20.36 -2.15 -2.44
N ARG A 36 -19.32 -2.43 -3.22
CA ARG A 36 -18.41 -3.57 -3.06
C ARG A 36 -17.05 -3.20 -3.65
N VAL A 37 -15.99 -3.58 -2.96
CA VAL A 37 -14.61 -3.45 -3.42
C VAL A 37 -13.94 -4.82 -3.40
N LEU A 38 -13.02 -5.04 -4.34
CA LEU A 38 -12.20 -6.24 -4.40
C LEU A 38 -10.74 -5.84 -4.16
N VAL A 39 -10.09 -6.52 -3.23
CA VAL A 39 -8.66 -6.37 -2.93
C VAL A 39 -7.99 -7.70 -3.26
N VAL A 40 -7.05 -7.68 -4.20
CA VAL A 40 -6.38 -8.88 -4.74
C VAL A 40 -4.89 -8.62 -4.95
N GLY A 41 -4.12 -9.70 -5.11
CA GLY A 41 -2.68 -9.68 -5.31
C GLY A 41 -1.93 -10.22 -4.09
N GLN A 42 -0.78 -10.85 -4.34
CA GLN A 42 0.03 -11.53 -3.31
C GLN A 42 0.47 -10.61 -2.17
N HIS A 43 0.70 -9.32 -2.45
CA HIS A 43 1.22 -8.35 -1.48
C HIS A 43 0.10 -7.59 -0.74
N ALA A 44 -1.17 -7.81 -1.11
CA ALA A 44 -2.27 -6.98 -0.63
C ALA A 44 -2.61 -7.19 0.85
N ASN A 45 -2.22 -8.34 1.43
CA ASN A 45 -2.46 -8.68 2.84
C ASN A 45 -1.25 -9.38 3.47
N ASP A 46 -0.04 -8.86 3.22
CA ASP A 46 1.21 -9.41 3.75
C ASP A 46 2.11 -8.29 4.27
N ILE A 47 2.19 -8.13 5.59
CA ILE A 47 2.99 -7.04 6.20
C ILE A 47 4.48 -7.25 5.98
N GLY A 48 4.92 -8.51 5.89
CA GLY A 48 6.30 -8.86 5.58
C GLY A 48 6.72 -8.35 4.21
N TYR A 49 5.90 -8.58 3.18
CA TYR A 49 6.16 -8.05 1.84
C TYR A 49 6.05 -6.53 1.75
N LEU A 50 5.13 -5.91 2.50
CA LEU A 50 4.99 -4.45 2.51
C LEU A 50 6.18 -3.74 3.17
N CYS A 51 6.86 -4.41 4.10
CA CYS A 51 8.02 -3.86 4.78
C CYS A 51 9.36 -4.21 4.09
N GLY A 52 9.47 -5.41 3.52
CA GLY A 52 10.68 -5.86 2.83
C GLY A 52 11.82 -6.26 3.77
N GLY A 53 13.06 -6.17 3.27
CA GLY A 53 14.27 -6.48 4.05
C GLY A 53 14.46 -5.55 5.25
N TRP A 54 15.35 -5.93 6.16
CA TRP A 54 15.64 -5.19 7.40
C TRP A 54 14.42 -4.93 8.30
N THR A 55 13.41 -5.77 8.19
CA THR A 55 12.22 -5.75 9.06
C THR A 55 12.16 -7.05 9.83
N ILE A 56 12.39 -6.99 11.15
CA ILE A 56 12.57 -8.11 12.09
C ILE A 56 13.80 -8.98 11.79
N SER A 57 13.98 -9.44 10.55
CA SER A 57 15.17 -10.18 10.09
C SER A 57 15.92 -9.41 9.00
N TRP A 58 17.17 -9.79 8.76
CA TRP A 58 18.02 -9.16 7.74
C TRP A 58 17.38 -9.19 6.35
N ALA A 59 17.01 -10.39 5.88
CA ALA A 59 16.39 -10.58 4.58
C ALA A 59 14.90 -10.21 4.54
N GLY A 60 14.28 -9.95 5.70
CA GLY A 60 12.83 -9.92 5.84
C GLY A 60 12.21 -11.32 5.75
N SER A 61 10.89 -11.39 5.79
CA SER A 61 10.11 -12.62 5.59
C SER A 61 8.69 -12.26 5.17
N SER A 62 7.93 -13.21 4.62
CA SER A 62 6.51 -13.04 4.29
C SER A 62 5.60 -13.39 5.46
N GLY A 63 4.34 -12.97 5.40
CA GLY A 63 3.29 -13.27 6.36
C GLY A 63 3.17 -12.23 7.48
N ARG A 64 2.54 -12.65 8.59
CA ARG A 64 2.36 -11.82 9.79
C ARG A 64 3.60 -11.95 10.68
N ILE A 65 4.61 -11.14 10.37
CA ILE A 65 5.94 -11.22 11.01
C ILE A 65 6.14 -10.22 12.16
N THR A 66 5.16 -9.33 12.37
CA THR A 66 5.18 -8.33 13.44
C THR A 66 4.23 -8.75 14.56
N GLU A 67 4.67 -8.57 15.81
CA GLU A 67 3.85 -8.74 17.02
C GLU A 67 2.81 -7.62 17.22
#